data_AF-J3PI65-F1
#
_entry.id   AF-J3PI65-F1
#
_cell.length_a   1.000
_cell.length_b   1.000
_cell.length_c   1.000
_cell.angle_alpha   90.00
_cell.angle_beta   90.00
_cell.angle_gamma   90.00
#
_symmetry.space_group_name_H-M   'P 1'
#
loop_
_entity.id
_entity.type
_entity.pdbx_description
1 polymer ?
#
loop_
_entity_poly.entity_id
_entity_poly.type
_entity_poly.pdbx_seq_one_letter_code
_entity_poly.pdbx_strand_id
1 'polypeptide(L)'
;MPGSQTGTGTGTSTGTKQLTEADRIRIRALAFDAGYTRSQIRDRTGASVAQVKLALKCQTPVPRSGRPPKDPSNPKRRKRGPRSVPTPALKPARFERGPPGLSAAESMAEWAAAAEAARSGEAAEEAATPEGFQLLVLNPNSSTGMTEGVKKAIELSVTPNGNTISYYTAPEPSPASINDGFGLARSTEVVLADLQAKAAARDAEDAEADGDAGTNSSGSGNHDELDGYDGVLVACFSVHPLVAHLAERHRGRRVVLGILEASVLAALALTNPYPRCPESPGRTWGIVTTGAFWEAHLEDGVRRFLDASYSASFSSSAAGGPNAAKFAGVYTTGLDAGDFHGGVGPEVVRAKLKDATKRLLAFGRVGCVVMGCAGMAGLEDVIRSAIAEEYGEPQTPQEKVYIIDGVKAGVGLLAETIRNERMFGQ
;
A
#
# COMPACT_ATOMS: atom_id res chain seq x y z
N MET A 1 67.14 -22.92 20.65
CA MET A 1 66.21 -23.40 21.69
C MET A 1 66.00 -22.28 22.69
N PRO A 2 64.77 -21.97 23.15
CA PRO A 2 63.43 -22.22 22.59
C PRO A 2 62.73 -20.87 22.26
N GLY A 3 61.58 -20.74 21.62
CA GLY A 3 60.56 -21.66 21.13
C GLY A 3 59.28 -20.85 20.94
N SER A 4 58.83 -20.67 19.70
CA SER A 4 57.57 -20.00 19.37
C SER A 4 56.38 -20.90 19.73
N GLN A 5 55.34 -20.31 20.31
CA GLN A 5 54.02 -20.95 20.39
C GLN A 5 52.98 -20.05 19.74
N THR A 6 52.55 -20.53 18.57
CA THR A 6 51.38 -20.14 17.81
C THR A 6 50.12 -20.52 18.58
N GLY A 7 49.36 -19.52 19.03
CA GLY A 7 48.01 -19.69 19.57
C GLY A 7 47.04 -20.05 18.45
N THR A 8 46.56 -21.28 18.49
CA THR A 8 45.61 -21.90 17.56
C THR A 8 44.27 -21.17 17.52
N GLY A 9 43.82 -20.87 16.31
CA GLY A 9 42.47 -20.36 16.05
C GLY A 9 41.41 -21.31 16.58
N THR A 10 40.51 -20.78 17.40
CA THR A 10 39.28 -21.45 17.78
C THR A 10 38.35 -21.44 16.57
N GLY A 11 38.08 -22.64 16.06
CA GLY A 11 37.28 -22.87 14.87
C GLY A 11 35.92 -22.19 14.96
N THR A 12 35.60 -21.44 13.91
CA THR A 12 34.26 -20.98 13.61
C THR A 12 33.34 -22.20 13.52
N SER A 13 32.36 -22.29 14.41
CA SER A 13 31.39 -23.37 14.40
C SER A 13 30.65 -23.34 13.05
N THR A 14 30.85 -24.35 12.22
CA THR A 14 30.15 -24.56 10.94
C THR A 14 28.76 -25.17 11.15
N GLY A 15 28.05 -24.69 12.18
CA GLY A 15 26.62 -24.91 12.31
C GLY A 15 25.90 -23.96 11.37
N THR A 16 25.33 -24.48 10.29
CA THR A 16 24.46 -23.69 9.39
C THR A 16 23.20 -23.33 10.16
N LYS A 17 23.21 -22.17 10.85
CA LYS A 17 22.01 -21.60 11.48
C LYS A 17 20.91 -21.54 10.41
N GLN A 18 19.81 -22.24 10.63
CA GLN A 18 18.67 -22.13 9.71
C GLN A 18 18.17 -20.68 9.71
N LEU A 19 17.89 -20.14 8.53
CA LEU A 19 17.31 -18.79 8.43
C LEU A 19 15.91 -18.82 9.04
N THR A 20 15.68 -17.96 10.02
CA THR A 20 14.34 -17.67 10.55
C THR A 20 13.49 -16.99 9.47
N GLU A 21 12.17 -16.89 9.67
CA GLU A 21 11.34 -16.14 8.74
C GLU A 21 11.74 -14.65 8.73
N ALA A 22 12.07 -14.06 9.89
CA ALA A 22 12.60 -12.71 9.98
C ALA A 22 13.88 -12.51 9.14
N ASP A 23 14.81 -13.49 9.15
CA ASP A 23 16.02 -13.43 8.32
C ASP A 23 15.69 -13.50 6.82
N ARG A 24 14.70 -14.28 6.42
CA ARG A 24 14.27 -14.40 5.02
C ARG A 24 13.60 -13.11 4.54
N ILE A 25 12.75 -12.52 5.37
CA ILE A 25 12.09 -11.23 5.12
C ILE A 25 13.14 -10.15 4.90
N ARG A 26 14.11 -10.03 5.82
CA ARG A 26 15.26 -9.13 5.73
C ARG A 26 16.03 -9.28 4.42
N ILE A 27 16.38 -10.52 4.07
CA ILE A 27 17.12 -10.81 2.84
C ILE A 27 16.32 -10.39 1.59
N ARG A 28 15.01 -10.66 1.56
CA ARG A 28 14.14 -10.28 0.45
C ARG A 28 14.02 -8.77 0.33
N ALA A 29 13.80 -8.06 1.43
CA ALA A 29 13.71 -6.61 1.44
C ALA A 29 15.03 -5.96 0.94
N LEU A 30 16.17 -6.46 1.40
CA LEU A 30 17.47 -5.98 0.93
C LEU A 30 17.71 -6.23 -0.57
N ALA A 31 17.20 -7.34 -1.11
CA ALA A 31 17.38 -7.69 -2.52
C ALA A 31 16.42 -6.95 -3.44
N PHE A 32 15.12 -6.96 -3.12
CA PHE A 32 14.06 -6.48 -4.01
C PHE A 32 13.73 -5.01 -3.79
N ASP A 33 13.80 -4.53 -2.54
CA ASP A 33 13.41 -3.15 -2.22
C ASP A 33 14.62 -2.22 -2.14
N ALA A 34 15.76 -2.73 -1.64
CA ALA A 34 17.01 -1.96 -1.54
C ALA A 34 18.00 -2.20 -2.69
N GLY A 35 17.72 -3.14 -3.60
CA GLY A 35 18.54 -3.39 -4.79
C GLY A 35 19.95 -3.93 -4.51
N TYR A 36 20.22 -4.47 -3.30
CA TYR A 36 21.55 -4.96 -2.96
C TYR A 36 21.91 -6.26 -3.69
N THR A 37 23.18 -6.34 -4.11
CA THR A 37 23.75 -7.57 -4.64
C THR A 37 23.85 -8.65 -3.55
N ARG A 38 23.90 -9.91 -3.96
CA ARG A 38 24.03 -11.05 -3.03
C ARG A 38 25.26 -10.97 -2.12
N SER A 39 26.35 -10.35 -2.59
CA SER A 39 27.55 -10.13 -1.75
C SER A 39 27.27 -9.09 -0.67
N GLN A 40 26.67 -7.96 -1.04
CA GLN A 40 26.30 -6.90 -0.08
C GLN A 40 25.29 -7.42 0.96
N ILE A 41 24.35 -8.27 0.57
CA ILE A 41 23.40 -8.90 1.50
C ILE A 41 24.14 -9.84 2.47
N ARG A 42 25.07 -10.67 1.99
CA ARG A 42 25.90 -11.54 2.85
C ARG A 42 26.65 -10.71 3.90
N ASP A 43 27.32 -9.65 3.46
CA ASP A 43 28.16 -8.83 4.34
C ASP A 43 27.35 -8.11 5.42
N ARG A 44 26.07 -7.80 5.14
CA ARG A 44 25.16 -7.11 6.07
C ARG A 44 24.34 -8.03 6.99
N THR A 45 23.99 -9.22 6.51
CA THR A 45 23.12 -10.16 7.24
C THR A 45 23.90 -11.28 7.94
N GLY A 46 25.17 -11.49 7.57
CA GLY A 46 25.95 -12.65 7.99
C GLY A 46 25.51 -13.97 7.33
N ALA A 47 24.45 -13.95 6.50
CA ALA A 47 23.95 -15.14 5.81
C ALA A 47 24.87 -15.52 4.63
N SER A 48 25.14 -16.81 4.46
CA SER A 48 25.91 -17.32 3.32
C SER A 48 25.21 -17.03 1.99
N VAL A 49 25.97 -16.95 0.89
CA VAL A 49 25.42 -16.73 -0.46
C VAL A 49 24.38 -17.80 -0.85
N ALA A 50 24.54 -19.03 -0.35
CA ALA A 50 23.57 -20.11 -0.55
C ALA A 50 22.26 -19.85 0.20
N GLN A 51 22.32 -19.39 1.45
CA GLN A 51 21.16 -19.00 2.24
C GLN A 51 20.43 -17.80 1.62
N VAL A 52 21.17 -16.80 1.13
CA VAL A 52 20.59 -15.67 0.39
C VAL A 52 19.85 -16.16 -0.85
N LYS A 53 20.46 -17.03 -1.66
CA LYS A 53 19.80 -17.63 -2.83
C LYS A 53 18.54 -18.42 -2.45
N LEU A 54 18.54 -19.11 -1.31
CA LEU A 54 17.40 -19.87 -0.83
C LEU A 54 16.25 -18.96 -0.38
N ALA A 55 16.55 -17.91 0.40
CA ALA A 55 15.57 -16.92 0.84
C ALA A 55 14.91 -16.18 -0.34
N LEU A 56 15.67 -15.92 -1.40
CA LEU A 56 15.16 -15.33 -2.65
C LEU A 56 14.41 -16.34 -3.54
N LYS A 57 14.60 -17.65 -3.35
CA LYS A 57 13.89 -18.71 -4.09
C LYS A 57 12.55 -19.09 -3.45
N CYS A 58 12.40 -18.95 -2.13
CA CYS A 58 11.13 -19.16 -1.45
C CYS A 58 10.16 -18.05 -1.86
N GLN A 59 9.27 -18.38 -2.78
CA GLN A 59 8.27 -17.52 -3.40
C GLN A 59 7.32 -16.90 -2.37
N THR A 60 7.00 -15.60 -2.51
CA THR A 60 5.62 -15.15 -2.34
C THR A 60 4.76 -16.00 -3.28
N PRO A 61 3.63 -16.58 -2.85
CA PRO A 61 2.88 -17.51 -3.69
C PRO A 61 2.57 -16.85 -5.04
N VAL A 62 3.21 -17.37 -6.09
CA VAL A 62 2.80 -17.07 -7.46
C VAL A 62 1.38 -17.62 -7.58
N PRO A 63 0.38 -16.84 -8.03
CA PRO A 63 -0.91 -17.41 -8.39
C PRO A 63 -0.61 -18.55 -9.36
N ARG A 64 -0.96 -19.79 -9.00
CA ARG A 64 -0.76 -20.93 -9.89
C ARG A 64 -1.65 -20.74 -11.12
N SER A 65 -1.16 -20.01 -12.13
CA SER A 65 -1.63 -20.11 -13.50
C SER A 65 -1.02 -21.38 -14.12
N GLY A 66 -1.46 -22.51 -13.59
CA GLY A 66 -0.92 -23.82 -13.95
C GLY A 66 -2.01 -24.87 -13.91
N ARG A 67 -2.35 -25.36 -15.10
CA ARG A 67 -3.25 -26.48 -15.38
C ARG A 67 -3.02 -27.66 -14.40
N PRO A 68 -4.08 -28.36 -13.94
CA PRO A 68 -3.96 -29.48 -13.01
C PRO A 68 -2.96 -30.55 -13.48
N PRO A 69 -2.33 -31.31 -12.56
CA PRO A 69 -1.47 -32.43 -12.91
C PRO A 69 -2.21 -33.41 -13.81
N LYS A 70 -1.49 -33.98 -14.80
CA LYS A 70 -2.01 -35.02 -15.68
C LYS A 70 -2.45 -36.22 -14.86
N ASP A 71 -3.72 -36.59 -14.99
CA ASP A 71 -4.21 -37.91 -14.63
C ASP A 71 -3.50 -38.96 -15.52
N PRO A 72 -2.76 -39.93 -14.92
CA PRO A 72 -2.07 -40.98 -15.66
C PRO A 72 -3.02 -42.00 -16.32
N SER A 73 -4.33 -41.91 -16.11
CA SER A 73 -5.30 -42.91 -16.61
C SER A 73 -5.86 -42.66 -18.02
N ASN A 74 -5.52 -41.58 -18.72
CA ASN A 74 -6.14 -41.25 -20.01
C ASN A 74 -5.17 -41.17 -21.21
N PRO A 75 -4.98 -42.26 -21.97
CA PRO A 75 -4.02 -42.33 -23.06
C PRO A 75 -4.68 -42.02 -24.40
N LYS A 76 -5.09 -40.77 -24.67
CA LYS A 76 -5.46 -40.33 -26.04
C LYS A 76 -5.55 -38.81 -26.19
N ARG A 77 -4.43 -38.16 -26.54
CA ARG A 77 -4.49 -36.99 -27.42
C ARG A 77 -3.18 -36.75 -28.16
N ARG A 78 -3.21 -37.06 -29.46
CA ARG A 78 -2.10 -36.92 -30.42
C ARG A 78 -1.79 -35.45 -30.68
N LYS A 79 -0.50 -35.19 -30.91
CA LYS A 79 0.07 -33.94 -31.44
C LYS A 79 -0.68 -33.45 -32.69
N ARG A 80 -1.04 -32.17 -32.73
CA ARG A 80 -1.25 -31.41 -33.98
C ARG A 80 -0.69 -30.00 -33.81
N GLY A 81 0.23 -29.64 -34.72
CA GLY A 81 0.74 -28.28 -34.89
C GLY A 81 -0.30 -27.35 -35.53
N PRO A 82 0.06 -26.08 -35.78
CA PRO A 82 -0.90 -25.00 -35.94
C PRO A 82 -1.55 -25.05 -37.33
N ARG A 83 -2.87 -25.08 -37.37
CA ARG A 83 -3.65 -24.63 -38.53
C ARG A 83 -4.35 -23.35 -38.11
N SER A 84 -4.05 -22.28 -38.85
CA SER A 84 -4.85 -21.06 -38.88
C SER A 84 -6.28 -21.42 -39.26
N VAL A 85 -7.22 -20.98 -38.44
CA VAL A 85 -8.66 -21.03 -38.75
C VAL A 85 -9.10 -19.57 -38.90
N PRO A 86 -9.83 -19.20 -39.97
CA PRO A 86 -10.36 -17.85 -40.11
C PRO A 86 -11.45 -17.63 -39.05
N THR A 87 -11.32 -16.57 -38.26
CA THR A 87 -12.34 -16.15 -37.30
C THR A 87 -13.57 -15.64 -38.07
N PRO A 88 -14.78 -16.18 -37.87
CA PRO A 88 -15.98 -15.52 -38.35
C PRO A 88 -16.22 -14.28 -37.46
N ALA A 89 -16.51 -13.14 -38.09
CA ALA A 89 -16.89 -11.92 -37.39
C ALA A 89 -18.05 -12.21 -36.43
N LEU A 90 -17.82 -12.04 -35.13
CA LEU A 90 -18.86 -12.04 -34.11
C LEU A 90 -19.82 -10.88 -34.43
N LYS A 91 -21.02 -11.21 -34.90
CA LYS A 91 -22.12 -10.24 -34.95
C LYS A 91 -22.40 -9.79 -33.50
N PRO A 92 -22.61 -8.49 -33.26
CA PRO A 92 -22.97 -8.02 -31.92
C PRO A 92 -24.24 -8.71 -31.45
N ALA A 93 -24.30 -9.05 -30.17
CA ALA A 93 -25.48 -9.62 -29.55
C ALA A 93 -26.67 -8.69 -29.80
N ARG A 94 -27.70 -9.25 -30.43
CA ARG A 94 -28.98 -8.56 -30.61
C ARG A 94 -29.55 -8.35 -29.21
N PHE A 95 -29.64 -7.09 -28.78
CA PHE A 95 -30.39 -6.73 -27.58
C PHE A 95 -31.76 -7.40 -27.65
N GLU A 96 -32.03 -8.32 -26.73
CA GLU A 96 -33.38 -8.84 -26.58
C GLU A 96 -34.27 -7.66 -26.22
N ARG A 97 -35.27 -7.38 -27.07
CA ARG A 97 -36.31 -6.43 -26.72
C ARG A 97 -37.00 -6.99 -25.48
N GLY A 98 -37.12 -6.15 -24.45
CA GLY A 98 -37.98 -6.44 -23.30
C GLY A 98 -39.40 -6.82 -23.75
N PRO A 99 -40.21 -7.38 -22.82
CA PRO A 99 -41.54 -7.91 -23.13
C PRO A 99 -42.36 -6.90 -23.96
N PRO A 100 -43.08 -7.37 -25.00
CA PRO A 100 -43.77 -6.48 -25.92
C PRO A 100 -44.92 -5.79 -25.19
N GLY A 101 -44.85 -4.46 -25.07
CA GLY A 101 -46.01 -3.66 -24.64
C GLY A 101 -45.73 -2.41 -23.82
N LEU A 102 -44.52 -2.23 -23.27
CA LEU A 102 -44.21 -1.04 -22.45
C LEU A 102 -43.16 -0.17 -23.15
N SER A 103 -43.48 1.11 -23.32
CA SER A 103 -42.56 2.12 -23.80
C SER A 103 -41.44 2.38 -22.77
N ALA A 104 -40.28 2.86 -23.23
CA ALA A 104 -39.17 3.21 -22.34
C ALA A 104 -39.56 4.25 -21.27
N ALA A 105 -40.56 5.08 -21.55
CA ALA A 105 -41.10 6.03 -20.60
C ALA A 105 -41.88 5.34 -19.46
N GLU A 106 -42.63 4.28 -19.77
CA GLU A 106 -43.40 3.52 -18.78
C GLU A 106 -42.49 2.70 -17.87
N SER A 107 -41.42 2.08 -18.41
CA SER A 107 -40.41 1.40 -17.59
C SER A 107 -39.65 2.34 -16.66
N MET A 108 -39.37 3.57 -17.10
CA MET A 108 -38.76 4.61 -16.25
C MET A 108 -39.72 5.08 -15.16
N ALA A 109 -41.02 5.17 -15.45
CA ALA A 109 -42.05 5.54 -14.48
C ALA A 109 -42.28 4.43 -13.44
N GLU A 110 -42.28 3.16 -13.85
CA GLU A 110 -42.34 2.01 -12.92
C GLU A 110 -41.11 1.96 -12.00
N TRP A 111 -39.92 2.23 -12.53
CA TRP A 111 -38.71 2.30 -11.73
C TRP A 111 -38.71 3.47 -10.75
N ALA A 112 -39.20 4.65 -11.17
CA ALA A 112 -39.36 5.80 -10.29
C ALA A 112 -40.39 5.55 -9.19
N ALA A 113 -41.51 4.89 -9.52
CA ALA A 113 -42.55 4.50 -8.56
C ALA A 113 -42.06 3.42 -7.58
N ALA A 114 -41.26 2.46 -8.04
CA ALA A 114 -40.61 1.47 -7.17
C ALA A 114 -39.60 2.13 -6.22
N ALA A 115 -38.87 3.15 -6.69
CA ALA A 115 -37.98 3.95 -5.85
C ALA A 115 -38.75 4.83 -4.84
N GLU A 116 -39.94 5.34 -5.20
CA GLU A 116 -40.83 6.08 -4.31
C GLU A 116 -41.46 5.16 -3.24
N ALA A 117 -41.87 3.95 -3.65
CA ALA A 117 -42.38 2.90 -2.75
C ALA A 117 -41.31 2.42 -1.76
N ALA A 118 -40.06 2.26 -2.22
CA ALA A 118 -38.92 1.95 -1.35
C ALA A 118 -38.61 3.07 -0.34
N ARG A 119 -38.96 4.33 -0.65
CA ARG A 119 -38.84 5.47 0.26
C ARG A 119 -40.01 5.61 1.24
N SER A 120 -41.15 4.95 0.98
CA SER A 120 -42.39 5.12 1.74
C SER A 120 -42.86 3.87 2.49
N GLY A 121 -42.29 2.70 2.21
CA GLY A 121 -42.51 1.48 2.98
C GLY A 121 -41.56 1.39 4.16
N GLU A 122 -42.12 1.41 5.37
CA GLU A 122 -41.61 0.86 6.63
C GLU A 122 -40.35 -0.02 6.54
N ALA A 123 -39.20 0.65 6.47
CA ALA A 123 -37.91 0.17 6.93
C ALA A 123 -37.04 1.40 7.25
N ALA A 124 -37.55 2.23 8.18
CA ALA A 124 -36.66 2.80 9.18
C ALA A 124 -36.22 1.66 10.11
N GLU A 125 -35.56 0.65 9.54
CA GLU A 125 -34.69 -0.24 10.28
C GLU A 125 -33.63 0.71 10.84
N GLU A 126 -33.73 0.92 12.15
CA GLU A 126 -32.73 1.51 13.03
C GLU A 126 -31.44 1.77 12.27
N ALA A 127 -31.24 3.01 11.81
CA ALA A 127 -30.03 3.39 11.10
C ALA A 127 -28.89 3.06 12.05
N ALA A 128 -28.28 1.89 11.82
CA ALA A 128 -27.29 1.32 12.71
C ALA A 128 -26.29 2.45 12.94
N THR A 129 -26.12 2.83 14.21
CA THR A 129 -25.06 3.77 14.57
C THR A 129 -23.80 3.26 13.88
N PRO A 130 -23.09 4.08 13.09
CA PRO A 130 -21.95 3.59 12.31
C PRO A 130 -21.04 2.83 13.27
N GLU A 131 -20.85 1.52 13.03
CA GLU A 131 -20.00 0.69 13.87
C GLU A 131 -18.62 1.36 13.93
N GLY A 132 -18.27 1.82 15.12
CA GLY A 132 -16.96 2.41 15.36
C GLY A 132 -15.89 1.34 15.23
N PHE A 133 -14.87 1.59 14.41
CA PHE A 133 -13.74 0.68 14.26
C PHE A 133 -12.57 1.08 15.15
N GLN A 134 -11.84 0.09 15.64
CA GLN A 134 -10.57 0.27 16.33
C GLN A 134 -9.44 0.23 15.31
N LEU A 135 -8.90 1.40 14.97
CA LEU A 135 -7.86 1.56 13.96
C LEU A 135 -6.50 1.79 14.61
N LEU A 136 -5.46 1.15 14.09
CA LEU A 136 -4.07 1.41 14.45
C LEU A 136 -3.36 2.18 13.34
N VAL A 137 -2.85 3.37 13.64
CA VAL A 137 -1.93 4.10 12.76
C VAL A 137 -0.51 3.79 13.20
N LEU A 138 0.19 3.02 12.38
CA LEU A 138 1.50 2.47 12.66
C LEU A 138 2.56 3.30 11.94
N ASN A 139 3.33 4.09 12.68
CA ASN A 139 4.55 4.71 12.19
C ASN A 139 5.73 3.72 12.32
N PRO A 140 6.31 3.24 11.20
CA PRO A 140 7.40 2.27 11.26
C PRO A 140 8.77 2.88 11.61
N ASN A 141 8.91 4.21 11.61
CA ASN A 141 10.13 4.87 12.09
C ASN A 141 10.07 5.13 13.61
N SER A 142 11.21 5.45 14.21
CA SER A 142 11.32 5.69 15.67
C SER A 142 11.07 7.14 16.10
N SER A 143 10.74 8.03 15.17
CA SER A 143 10.47 9.43 15.49
C SER A 143 9.06 9.61 16.02
N THR A 144 8.96 9.95 17.31
CA THR A 144 7.71 10.36 17.95
C THR A 144 7.16 11.65 17.33
N GLY A 145 8.03 12.56 16.89
CA GLY A 145 7.64 13.79 16.20
C GLY A 145 6.91 13.53 14.88
N MET A 146 7.30 12.48 14.14
CA MET A 146 6.57 12.03 12.94
C MET A 146 5.18 11.53 13.32
N THR A 147 5.08 10.71 14.38
CA THR A 147 3.80 10.18 14.85
C THR A 147 2.84 11.29 15.30
N GLU A 148 3.33 12.28 16.04
CA GLU A 148 2.53 13.44 16.45
C GLU A 148 2.08 14.29 15.25
N GLY A 149 2.93 14.44 14.23
CA GLY A 149 2.55 15.11 12.98
C GLY A 149 1.40 14.39 12.26
N VAL A 150 1.48 13.06 12.14
CA VAL A 150 0.43 12.21 11.56
C VAL A 150 -0.86 12.29 12.37
N LYS A 151 -0.77 12.22 13.70
CA LYS A 151 -1.91 12.36 14.60
C LYS A 151 -2.62 13.70 14.41
N LYS A 152 -1.85 14.80 14.42
CA LYS A 152 -2.40 16.14 14.18
C LYS A 152 -3.07 16.26 12.81
N ALA A 153 -2.51 15.65 11.77
CA ALA A 153 -3.10 15.64 10.44
C ALA A 153 -4.47 14.94 10.38
N ILE A 154 -4.62 13.86 11.16
CA ILE A 154 -5.88 13.11 11.28
C ILE A 154 -6.90 13.93 12.07
N GLU A 155 -6.53 14.42 13.26
CA GLU A 155 -7.42 15.17 14.15
C GLU A 155 -7.99 16.44 13.50
N LEU A 156 -7.21 17.09 12.63
CA LEU A 156 -7.64 18.31 11.92
C LEU A 156 -8.54 18.07 10.72
N SER A 157 -8.67 16.83 10.22
CA SER A 157 -9.24 16.60 8.87
C SER A 157 -10.13 15.38 8.74
N VAL A 158 -10.10 14.45 9.70
CA VAL A 158 -10.91 13.22 9.64
C VAL A 158 -11.88 13.24 10.81
N THR A 159 -13.18 13.28 10.52
CA THR A 159 -14.20 13.06 11.56
C THR A 159 -14.17 11.58 11.96
N PRO A 160 -14.00 11.26 13.25
CA PRO A 160 -13.83 9.86 13.67
C PRO A 160 -15.03 8.97 13.32
N ASN A 161 -16.23 9.52 13.13
CA ASN A 161 -17.45 8.76 12.77
C ASN A 161 -17.66 7.49 13.61
N GLY A 162 -17.30 7.54 14.90
CA GLY A 162 -17.34 6.40 15.83
C GLY A 162 -16.02 5.61 15.96
N ASN A 163 -15.07 5.78 15.05
CA ASN A 163 -13.79 5.08 15.07
C ASN A 163 -12.88 5.58 16.20
N THR A 164 -12.21 4.65 16.87
CA THR A 164 -11.09 4.97 17.78
C THR A 164 -9.78 4.77 17.04
N ILE A 165 -8.89 5.76 17.09
CA ILE A 165 -7.58 5.69 16.44
C ILE A 165 -6.50 5.65 17.51
N SER A 166 -5.72 4.57 17.50
CA SER A 166 -4.51 4.41 18.30
C SER A 166 -3.28 4.62 17.44
N TYR A 167 -2.18 5.04 18.06
CA TYR A 167 -0.94 5.39 17.39
C TYR A 167 0.19 4.54 17.89
N TYR A 168 1.01 4.04 16.98
CA TYR A 168 2.22 3.29 17.28
C TYR A 168 3.43 3.98 16.68
N THR A 169 4.52 4.05 17.44
CA THR A 169 5.85 4.47 16.98
C THR A 169 6.79 3.30 17.18
N ALA A 170 7.57 2.95 16.15
CA ALA A 170 8.52 1.85 16.28
C ALA A 170 9.59 2.18 17.34
N PRO A 171 10.01 1.22 18.18
CA PRO A 171 11.09 1.49 19.11
C PRO A 171 12.44 1.60 18.39
N GLU A 172 13.45 2.09 19.10
CA GLU A 172 14.83 1.82 18.70
C GLU A 172 15.06 0.30 18.68
N PRO A 173 15.83 -0.24 17.72
CA PRO A 173 16.72 0.46 16.78
C PRO A 173 16.12 0.69 15.38
N SER A 174 14.80 0.93 15.27
CA SER A 174 14.20 1.40 14.01
C SER A 174 14.80 2.76 13.65
N PRO A 175 15.07 3.07 12.35
CA PRO A 175 15.61 4.38 11.99
C PRO A 175 14.64 5.51 12.34
N ALA A 176 15.17 6.67 12.74
CA ALA A 176 14.35 7.86 13.03
C ALA A 176 13.67 8.43 11.77
N SER A 177 14.28 8.23 10.60
CA SER A 177 13.72 8.56 9.29
C SER A 177 14.02 7.43 8.31
N ILE A 178 13.04 7.04 7.51
CA ILE A 178 13.22 6.05 6.45
C ILE A 178 13.47 6.82 5.16
N ASN A 179 14.70 6.72 4.63
CA ASN A 179 15.13 7.45 3.43
C ASN A 179 15.58 6.53 2.27
N ASP A 180 15.72 5.22 2.54
CA ASP A 180 16.19 4.24 1.56
C ASP A 180 15.64 2.83 1.85
N GLY A 181 15.98 1.88 0.99
CA GLY A 181 15.56 0.48 1.15
C GLY A 181 16.18 -0.23 2.36
N PHE A 182 17.32 0.23 2.89
CA PHE A 182 17.86 -0.31 4.14
C PHE A 182 16.98 0.11 5.32
N GLY A 183 16.54 1.36 5.33
CA GLY A 183 15.56 1.88 6.29
C GLY A 183 14.26 1.07 6.26
N LEU A 184 13.72 0.78 5.07
CA LEU A 184 12.51 -0.06 4.90
C LEU A 184 12.67 -1.47 5.47
N ALA A 185 13.80 -2.12 5.19
CA ALA A 185 14.08 -3.45 5.71
C ALA A 185 14.23 -3.41 7.24
N ARG A 186 14.98 -2.44 7.76
CA ARG A 186 15.27 -2.33 9.18
C ARG A 186 14.03 -2.00 10.01
N SER A 187 13.21 -1.06 9.55
CA SER A 187 11.95 -0.72 10.21
C SER A 187 10.99 -1.91 10.25
N THR A 188 10.88 -2.65 9.14
CA THR A 188 10.04 -3.87 9.08
C THR A 188 10.47 -4.90 10.13
N GLU A 189 11.77 -5.20 10.23
CA GLU A 189 12.29 -6.14 11.22
C GLU A 189 11.96 -5.73 12.66
N VAL A 190 12.22 -4.46 12.98
CA VAL A 190 12.06 -3.94 14.34
C VAL A 190 10.59 -3.92 14.75
N VAL A 191 9.71 -3.47 13.85
CA VAL A 191 8.26 -3.45 14.12
C VAL A 191 7.72 -4.86 14.34
N LEU A 192 8.05 -5.81 13.47
CA LEU A 192 7.54 -7.18 13.62
C LEU A 192 8.03 -7.82 14.92
N ALA A 193 9.29 -7.60 15.30
CA ALA A 193 9.84 -8.13 16.55
C ALA A 193 9.18 -7.49 17.79
N ASP A 194 8.96 -6.17 17.79
CA ASP A 194 8.32 -5.46 18.90
C ASP A 194 6.85 -5.88 19.08
N LEU A 195 6.10 -5.96 17.98
CA LEU A 195 4.72 -6.41 18.01
C LEU A 195 4.60 -7.85 18.54
N GLN A 196 5.48 -8.76 18.10
CA GLN A 196 5.52 -10.13 18.62
C GLN A 196 5.88 -10.18 20.11
N ALA A 197 6.84 -9.38 20.55
CA ALA A 197 7.22 -9.31 21.96
C ALA A 197 6.06 -8.80 22.83
N LYS A 198 5.30 -7.81 22.35
CA LYS A 198 4.11 -7.28 23.03
C LYS A 198 2.98 -8.30 23.12
N ALA A 199 2.77 -9.09 22.07
CA ALA A 199 1.80 -10.18 22.10
C ALA A 199 2.17 -11.22 23.18
N ALA A 200 3.42 -11.68 23.17
CA ALA A 200 3.92 -12.66 24.13
C ALA A 200 3.91 -12.15 25.58
N ALA A 201 4.13 -10.85 25.79
CA ALA A 201 4.03 -10.24 27.12
C ALA A 201 2.60 -10.27 27.66
N ARG A 202 1.59 -10.00 26.80
CA ARG A 202 0.17 -10.10 27.18
C ARG A 202 -0.22 -11.53 27.55
N ASP A 203 0.20 -12.49 26.73
CA ASP A 203 -0.05 -13.91 27.02
C ASP A 203 0.56 -14.34 28.38
N ALA A 204 1.72 -13.78 28.75
CA ALA A 204 2.35 -14.05 30.05
C ALA A 204 1.59 -13.38 31.21
N GLU A 205 1.15 -12.13 31.04
CA GLU A 205 0.35 -11.40 32.04
C GLU A 205 -0.99 -12.11 32.32
N ASP A 206 -1.68 -12.60 31.29
CA ASP A 206 -2.94 -13.33 31.45
C ASP A 206 -2.73 -14.69 32.14
N ALA A 207 -1.64 -15.39 31.82
CA ALA A 207 -1.28 -16.65 32.47
C ALA A 207 -0.94 -16.48 33.97
N GLU A 208 -0.35 -15.34 34.36
CA GLU A 208 -0.09 -15.01 35.76
C GLU A 208 -1.37 -14.61 36.50
N ALA A 209 -2.30 -13.91 35.84
CA ALA A 209 -3.58 -13.51 36.42
C ALA A 209 -4.53 -14.70 36.68
N ASP A 210 -4.51 -15.72 35.82
CA ASP A 210 -5.32 -16.94 35.97
C ASP A 210 -4.81 -17.88 37.09
N GLY A 211 -3.63 -17.61 37.66
CA GLY A 211 -2.97 -18.43 38.69
C GLY A 211 -3.61 -18.43 40.10
N ASP A 212 -4.63 -17.60 40.37
CA ASP A 212 -5.30 -17.50 41.69
C ASP A 212 -6.72 -18.08 41.71
N ALA A 213 -7.28 -18.50 40.56
CA ALA A 213 -8.60 -19.10 40.48
C ALA A 213 -8.51 -20.58 40.11
N GLY A 214 -8.67 -21.46 41.11
CA GLY A 214 -8.76 -22.91 40.92
C GLY A 214 -10.00 -23.35 40.14
N THR A 215 -10.03 -23.13 38.83
CA THR A 215 -11.00 -23.72 37.89
C THR A 215 -10.37 -23.90 36.51
N ASN A 216 -10.61 -25.06 35.90
CA ASN A 216 -10.17 -25.43 34.55
C ASN A 216 -10.78 -24.53 33.46
N SER A 217 -10.22 -23.33 33.23
CA SER A 217 -10.36 -22.62 31.96
C SER A 217 -9.06 -22.75 31.19
N SER A 218 -9.09 -23.54 30.13
CA SER A 218 -8.01 -23.67 29.13
C SER A 218 -7.94 -22.41 28.26
N GLY A 219 -7.72 -21.25 28.87
CA GLY A 219 -7.39 -20.01 28.19
C GLY A 219 -5.94 -20.08 27.75
N SER A 220 -5.67 -20.78 26.65
CA SER A 220 -4.39 -20.64 25.97
C SER A 220 -4.34 -19.20 25.46
N GLY A 221 -3.66 -18.30 26.18
CA GLY A 221 -3.26 -17.00 25.67
C GLY A 221 -2.69 -17.20 24.27
N ASN A 222 -3.44 -16.77 23.28
CA ASN A 222 -3.10 -16.85 21.86
C ASN A 222 -3.28 -15.43 21.30
N HIS A 223 -2.82 -14.44 22.06
CA HIS A 223 -2.94 -13.07 21.65
C HIS A 223 -2.12 -12.85 20.40
N ASP A 224 -2.81 -12.32 19.40
CA ASP A 224 -2.18 -11.90 18.17
C ASP A 224 -1.72 -10.45 18.33
N GLU A 225 -0.64 -10.08 17.66
CA GLU A 225 0.08 -8.83 17.93
C GLU A 225 -0.71 -7.54 17.60
N LEU A 226 -1.84 -7.69 16.93
CA LEU A 226 -2.76 -6.63 16.58
C LEU A 226 -4.11 -6.74 17.30
N ASP A 227 -4.26 -7.64 18.29
CA ASP A 227 -5.51 -7.84 19.01
C ASP A 227 -6.12 -6.54 19.54
N GLY A 228 -7.44 -6.44 19.36
CA GLY A 228 -8.20 -5.23 19.64
C GLY A 228 -8.30 -4.22 18.49
N TYR A 229 -7.64 -4.45 17.35
CA TYR A 229 -7.78 -3.59 16.15
C TYR A 229 -8.51 -4.28 15.00
N ASP A 230 -9.42 -3.55 14.35
CA ASP A 230 -10.12 -3.96 13.12
C ASP A 230 -9.28 -3.71 11.86
N GLY A 231 -8.37 -2.73 11.92
CA GLY A 231 -7.46 -2.47 10.83
C GLY A 231 -6.24 -1.65 11.19
N VAL A 232 -5.23 -1.74 10.32
CA VAL A 232 -3.92 -1.09 10.49
C VAL A 232 -3.56 -0.26 9.27
N LEU A 233 -3.22 0.99 9.51
CA LEU A 233 -2.67 1.90 8.52
C LEU A 233 -1.16 2.06 8.74
N VAL A 234 -0.34 1.58 7.80
CA VAL A 234 1.12 1.80 7.84
C VAL A 234 1.43 3.20 7.31
N ALA A 235 1.86 4.09 8.20
CA ALA A 235 2.10 5.51 7.95
C ALA A 235 3.50 5.79 7.38
N CYS A 236 3.88 5.09 6.31
CA CYS A 236 5.09 5.38 5.54
C CYS A 236 4.79 5.36 4.05
N PHE A 237 5.15 6.44 3.35
CA PHE A 237 4.86 6.59 1.93
C PHE A 237 5.92 5.87 1.10
N SER A 238 5.80 4.55 1.00
CA SER A 238 6.72 3.68 0.29
C SER A 238 6.04 2.36 -0.05
N VAL A 239 6.70 1.51 -0.87
CA VAL A 239 6.31 0.10 -1.02
C VAL A 239 6.79 -0.65 0.22
N HIS A 240 6.22 -0.33 1.38
CA HIS A 240 6.78 -0.76 2.65
C HIS A 240 6.53 -2.26 2.86
N PRO A 241 7.58 -3.09 3.07
CA PRO A 241 7.40 -4.55 3.20
C PRO A 241 6.45 -4.94 4.32
N LEU A 242 6.47 -4.20 5.43
CA LEU A 242 5.53 -4.32 6.54
C LEU A 242 4.06 -4.43 6.12
N VAL A 243 3.59 -3.67 5.11
CA VAL A 243 2.20 -3.73 4.64
C VAL A 243 1.87 -5.14 4.15
N ALA A 244 2.70 -5.70 3.26
CA ALA A 244 2.49 -7.04 2.72
C ALA A 244 2.58 -8.13 3.81
N HIS A 245 3.50 -8.00 4.77
CA HIS A 245 3.66 -8.98 5.85
C HIS A 245 2.45 -9.00 6.77
N LEU A 246 2.00 -7.84 7.23
CA LEU A 246 0.84 -7.73 8.10
C LEU A 246 -0.44 -8.14 7.34
N ALA A 247 -0.62 -7.70 6.09
CA ALA A 247 -1.79 -8.09 5.28
C ALA A 247 -1.90 -9.60 5.07
N GLU A 248 -0.79 -10.29 4.78
CA GLU A 248 -0.80 -11.75 4.59
C GLU A 248 -1.03 -12.49 5.91
N ARG A 249 -0.39 -12.04 7.00
CA ARG A 249 -0.52 -12.68 8.32
C ARG A 249 -1.91 -12.52 8.92
N HIS A 250 -2.55 -11.37 8.68
CA HIS A 250 -3.87 -11.01 9.24
C HIS A 250 -5.02 -11.16 8.22
N ARG A 251 -4.76 -11.86 7.11
CA ARG A 251 -5.73 -12.03 6.02
C ARG A 251 -7.06 -12.61 6.53
N GLY A 252 -8.16 -11.90 6.26
CA GLY A 252 -9.50 -12.29 6.68
C GLY A 252 -9.80 -12.10 8.17
N ARG A 253 -8.87 -11.49 8.91
CA ARG A 253 -9.05 -11.10 10.33
C ARG A 253 -9.03 -9.58 10.49
N ARG A 254 -8.16 -8.89 9.76
CA ARG A 254 -7.97 -7.45 9.83
C ARG A 254 -7.61 -6.88 8.48
N VAL A 255 -8.05 -5.66 8.22
CA VAL A 255 -7.62 -4.92 7.04
C VAL A 255 -6.29 -4.24 7.31
N VAL A 256 -5.32 -4.41 6.41
CA VAL A 256 -4.05 -3.70 6.45
C VAL A 256 -3.89 -2.89 5.18
N LEU A 257 -3.58 -1.60 5.33
CA LEU A 257 -3.38 -0.67 4.22
C LEU A 257 -2.14 0.19 4.47
N GLY A 258 -1.37 0.50 3.42
CA GLY A 258 -0.32 1.53 3.48
C GLY A 258 -0.81 2.86 2.92
N ILE A 259 -0.22 3.96 3.38
CA ILE A 259 -0.60 5.30 2.90
C ILE A 259 -0.24 5.52 1.41
N LEU A 260 0.72 4.76 0.87
CA LEU A 260 1.00 4.75 -0.57
C LEU A 260 -0.19 4.18 -1.34
N GLU A 261 -0.61 2.96 -1.00
CA GLU A 261 -1.71 2.25 -1.68
C GLU A 261 -3.00 3.05 -1.57
N ALA A 262 -3.30 3.56 -0.37
CA ALA A 262 -4.45 4.44 -0.14
C ALA A 262 -4.44 5.67 -1.05
N SER A 263 -3.28 6.32 -1.21
CA SER A 263 -3.15 7.51 -2.05
C SER A 263 -3.33 7.19 -3.53
N VAL A 264 -2.83 6.05 -4.00
CA VAL A 264 -3.02 5.60 -5.38
C VAL A 264 -4.50 5.35 -5.65
N LEU A 265 -5.21 4.65 -4.75
CA LEU A 265 -6.64 4.40 -4.88
C LEU A 265 -7.45 5.70 -4.87
N ALA A 266 -7.13 6.63 -3.98
CA ALA A 266 -7.78 7.95 -3.93
C ALA A 266 -7.54 8.74 -5.23
N ALA A 267 -6.31 8.75 -5.76
CA ALA A 267 -5.98 9.42 -7.01
C ALA A 267 -6.73 8.82 -8.20
N LEU A 268 -6.87 7.49 -8.25
CA LEU A 268 -7.65 6.81 -9.29
C LEU A 268 -9.15 7.11 -9.20
N ALA A 269 -9.71 7.23 -7.99
CA ALA A 269 -11.11 7.56 -7.79
C ALA A 269 -11.43 9.04 -8.14
N LEU A 270 -10.49 9.95 -7.87
CA LEU A 270 -10.65 11.39 -8.12
C LEU A 270 -10.30 11.81 -9.56
N THR A 271 -9.58 10.97 -10.29
CA THR A 271 -9.30 11.19 -11.72
C THR A 271 -10.32 10.47 -12.59
N ASN A 272 -10.59 11.02 -13.78
CA ASN A 272 -11.56 10.41 -14.69
C ASN A 272 -11.21 8.93 -14.97
N PRO A 273 -12.18 8.00 -14.89
CA PRO A 273 -11.92 6.58 -15.07
C PRO A 273 -11.52 6.24 -16.52
N TYR A 274 -12.04 6.97 -17.50
CA TYR A 274 -11.79 6.73 -18.92
C TYR A 274 -11.52 8.04 -19.68
N PRO A 275 -10.64 8.03 -20.69
CA PRO A 275 -10.60 9.07 -21.71
C PRO A 275 -11.95 9.17 -22.42
N ARG A 276 -12.43 10.39 -22.70
CA ARG A 276 -13.70 10.56 -23.45
C ARG A 276 -13.50 10.40 -24.95
N CYS A 277 -12.36 10.87 -25.45
CA CYS A 277 -11.95 10.78 -26.85
C CYS A 277 -10.43 11.00 -26.95
N PRO A 278 -9.79 10.70 -28.09
CA PRO A 278 -8.35 10.95 -28.29
C PRO A 278 -7.93 12.39 -28.00
N GLU A 279 -8.81 13.35 -28.26
CA GLU A 279 -8.61 14.79 -28.05
C GLU A 279 -8.83 15.22 -26.58
N SER A 280 -9.38 14.33 -25.75
CA SER A 280 -9.61 14.53 -24.32
C SER A 280 -9.11 13.32 -23.51
N PRO A 281 -7.78 13.15 -23.40
CA PRO A 281 -7.14 11.95 -22.83
C PRO A 281 -7.34 11.78 -21.31
N GLY A 282 -8.20 12.58 -20.69
CA GLY A 282 -8.41 12.62 -19.24
C GLY A 282 -7.31 13.39 -18.51
N ARG A 283 -7.43 13.45 -17.17
CA ARG A 283 -6.43 14.07 -16.29
C ARG A 283 -5.50 13.00 -15.73
N THR A 284 -4.27 13.39 -15.45
CA THR A 284 -3.26 12.52 -14.83
C THR A 284 -3.16 12.79 -13.34
N TRP A 285 -2.43 11.93 -12.64
CA TRP A 285 -2.02 12.17 -11.26
C TRP A 285 -0.54 11.85 -11.11
N GLY A 286 0.11 12.46 -10.13
CA GLY A 286 1.52 12.19 -9.85
C GLY A 286 1.87 12.40 -8.39
N ILE A 287 3.08 11.99 -8.02
CA ILE A 287 3.56 12.03 -6.64
C ILE A 287 4.67 13.09 -6.53
N VAL A 288 4.63 13.89 -5.48
CA VAL A 288 5.76 14.74 -5.07
C VAL A 288 6.33 14.18 -3.77
N THR A 289 7.60 13.78 -3.77
CA THR A 289 8.23 13.03 -2.66
C THR A 289 9.53 13.68 -2.19
N THR A 290 10.21 13.07 -1.21
CA THR A 290 11.40 13.61 -0.52
C THR A 290 12.67 13.42 -1.35
N GLY A 291 13.50 12.41 -1.06
CA GLY A 291 14.81 12.17 -1.68
C GLY A 291 14.76 11.41 -3.02
N ALA A 292 15.88 11.42 -3.75
CA ALA A 292 15.99 10.86 -5.10
C ALA A 292 15.78 9.34 -5.18
N PHE A 293 16.09 8.59 -4.11
CA PHE A 293 15.84 7.15 -4.02
C PHE A 293 14.39 6.80 -4.34
N TRP A 294 13.45 7.67 -3.95
CA TRP A 294 12.02 7.41 -4.05
C TRP A 294 11.47 7.49 -5.47
N GLU A 295 12.12 8.17 -6.41
CA GLU A 295 11.58 8.31 -7.77
C GLU A 295 11.41 6.95 -8.44
N ALA A 296 12.50 6.21 -8.64
CA ALA A 296 12.43 4.87 -9.23
C ALA A 296 11.63 3.89 -8.36
N HIS A 297 11.84 3.92 -7.04
CA HIS A 297 11.21 2.98 -6.11
C HIS A 297 9.68 3.12 -6.10
N LEU A 298 9.16 4.35 -6.01
CA LEU A 298 7.72 4.61 -6.00
C LEU A 298 7.11 4.44 -7.39
N GLU A 299 7.80 4.83 -8.46
CA GLU A 299 7.29 4.61 -9.81
C GLU A 299 7.08 3.11 -10.10
N ASP A 300 8.09 2.28 -9.80
CA ASP A 300 7.99 0.83 -9.98
C ASP A 300 7.00 0.21 -8.98
N GLY A 301 6.88 0.80 -7.79
CA GLY A 301 5.84 0.45 -6.82
C GLY A 301 4.43 0.62 -7.35
N VAL A 302 4.12 1.82 -7.87
CA VAL A 302 2.82 2.14 -8.47
C VAL A 302 2.53 1.21 -9.66
N ARG A 303 3.52 0.99 -10.54
CA ARG A 303 3.34 0.07 -11.69
C ARG A 303 3.02 -1.35 -11.24
N ARG A 304 3.70 -1.85 -10.20
CA ARG A 304 3.42 -3.18 -9.62
C ARG A 304 2.06 -3.24 -8.94
N PHE A 305 1.69 -2.23 -8.16
CA PHE A 305 0.41 -2.16 -7.46
C PHE A 305 -0.78 -2.15 -8.44
N LEU A 306 -0.64 -1.47 -9.57
CA LEU A 306 -1.66 -1.41 -10.62
C LEU A 306 -1.59 -2.57 -11.62
N ASP A 307 -0.69 -3.54 -11.42
CA ASP A 307 -0.39 -4.62 -12.36
C ASP A 307 -0.11 -4.12 -13.81
N ALA A 308 0.43 -2.90 -13.92
CA ALA A 308 0.73 -2.25 -15.19
C ALA A 308 1.92 -2.90 -15.92
N SER A 309 2.58 -3.89 -15.30
CA SER A 309 3.68 -4.68 -15.86
C SER A 309 3.20 -5.70 -16.90
N TYR A 310 1.91 -6.07 -16.94
CA TYR A 310 1.37 -7.00 -17.94
C TYR A 310 0.65 -6.34 -19.11
N SER A 311 0.35 -5.04 -19.01
CA SER A 311 -0.18 -4.30 -20.15
C SER A 311 0.96 -3.63 -20.92
N ALA A 312 1.29 -4.20 -22.08
CA ALA A 312 2.07 -3.52 -23.11
C ALA A 312 1.48 -2.14 -23.52
N SER A 313 0.33 -1.72 -22.98
CA SER A 313 -0.26 -0.39 -23.16
C SER A 313 0.21 0.67 -22.15
N PHE A 314 1.05 0.34 -21.16
CA PHE A 314 1.52 1.28 -20.14
C PHE A 314 3.05 1.46 -20.09
N SER A 315 3.80 0.78 -20.95
CA SER A 315 5.26 0.98 -21.04
C SER A 315 5.61 2.24 -21.82
N SER A 316 6.49 3.03 -21.20
CA SER A 316 7.13 4.25 -21.69
C SER A 316 7.65 4.19 -23.14
N SER A 317 7.30 5.22 -23.90
CA SER A 317 8.20 6.04 -24.74
C SER A 317 9.24 5.34 -25.65
N ALA A 318 8.87 4.28 -26.36
CA ALA A 318 9.52 3.95 -27.63
C ALA A 318 8.49 4.17 -28.76
N ALA A 319 8.71 5.25 -29.53
CA ALA A 319 7.92 5.71 -30.69
C ALA A 319 6.62 6.49 -30.41
N GLY A 320 6.74 7.79 -30.16
CA GLY A 320 5.93 8.84 -30.81
C GLY A 320 4.40 8.87 -30.65
N GLY A 321 3.78 8.09 -29.77
CA GLY A 321 2.33 8.15 -29.50
C GLY A 321 1.97 8.98 -28.25
N PRO A 322 0.77 9.58 -28.18
CA PRO A 322 0.33 10.34 -27.02
C PRO A 322 0.29 9.45 -25.78
N ASN A 323 0.98 9.90 -24.72
CA ASN A 323 1.21 9.15 -23.49
C ASN A 323 -0.13 8.84 -22.79
N ALA A 324 -0.65 7.63 -22.99
CA ALA A 324 -1.94 7.16 -22.47
C ALA A 324 -1.92 6.84 -20.96
N ALA A 325 -0.78 7.02 -20.30
CA ALA A 325 -0.63 6.73 -18.88
C ALA A 325 -1.36 7.79 -18.02
N LYS A 326 -2.21 7.34 -17.10
CA LYS A 326 -2.82 8.19 -16.06
C LYS A 326 -1.83 8.68 -15.02
N PHE A 327 -0.73 7.95 -14.83
CA PHE A 327 0.30 8.28 -13.86
C PHE A 327 1.39 9.13 -14.54
N ALA A 328 1.56 10.36 -14.07
CA ALA A 328 2.51 11.34 -14.60
C ALA A 328 3.94 11.13 -14.07
N GLY A 329 4.14 10.27 -13.07
CA GLY A 329 5.44 9.97 -12.48
C GLY A 329 5.62 10.49 -11.06
N VAL A 330 6.85 10.40 -10.58
CA VAL A 330 7.27 10.80 -9.23
C VAL A 330 8.31 11.92 -9.34
N TYR A 331 8.16 12.96 -8.53
CA TYR A 331 9.02 14.13 -8.57
C TYR A 331 9.60 14.42 -7.17
N THR A 332 10.91 14.33 -7.04
CA THR A 332 11.64 14.54 -5.76
C THR A 332 11.78 16.03 -5.40
N THR A 333 11.69 16.38 -4.12
CA THR A 333 12.16 17.68 -3.59
C THR A 333 13.67 17.73 -3.41
N GLY A 334 14.33 16.57 -3.36
CA GLY A 334 15.75 16.41 -3.08
C GLY A 334 16.10 16.59 -1.59
N LEU A 335 15.10 16.60 -0.71
CA LEU A 335 15.26 16.66 0.75
C LEU A 335 15.03 15.27 1.37
N ASP A 336 15.58 15.01 2.55
CA ASP A 336 15.27 13.79 3.30
C ASP A 336 13.94 13.94 4.06
N ALA A 337 13.33 12.83 4.49
CA ALA A 337 12.04 12.90 5.20
C ALA A 337 12.15 13.61 6.56
N GLY A 338 13.28 13.47 7.26
CA GLY A 338 13.56 14.19 8.49
C GLY A 338 13.68 15.71 8.32
N ASP A 339 14.02 16.21 7.12
CA ASP A 339 14.20 17.65 6.87
C ASP A 339 12.89 18.43 7.04
N PHE A 340 11.75 17.79 6.82
CA PHE A 340 10.41 18.35 7.01
C PHE A 340 10.06 18.58 8.49
N HIS A 341 10.84 18.01 9.41
CA HIS A 341 10.65 18.10 10.87
C HIS A 341 11.82 18.80 11.57
N GLY A 342 12.43 19.79 10.92
CA GLY A 342 13.42 20.68 11.53
C GLY A 342 14.87 20.45 11.09
N GLY A 343 15.12 19.60 10.10
CA GLY A 343 16.45 19.43 9.51
C GLY A 343 16.86 20.60 8.61
N VAL A 344 15.90 21.30 7.99
CA VAL A 344 16.14 22.51 7.18
C VAL A 344 15.09 23.60 7.47
N GLY A 345 15.40 24.83 7.05
CA GLY A 345 14.49 25.97 7.23
C GLY A 345 13.16 25.80 6.47
N PRO A 346 12.02 26.24 7.04
CA PRO A 346 10.71 26.12 6.40
C PRO A 346 10.64 26.75 5.00
N GLU A 347 11.40 27.81 4.75
CA GLU A 347 11.53 28.46 3.45
C GLU A 347 12.16 27.55 2.40
N VAL A 348 13.17 26.75 2.78
CA VAL A 348 13.81 25.78 1.89
C VAL A 348 12.86 24.64 1.57
N VAL A 349 12.15 24.11 2.58
CA VAL A 349 11.11 23.08 2.38
C VAL A 349 10.05 23.58 1.40
N ARG A 350 9.54 24.80 1.62
CA ARG A 350 8.52 25.42 0.76
C ARG A 350 9.02 25.59 -0.67
N ALA A 351 10.24 26.11 -0.86
CA ALA A 351 10.82 26.33 -2.18
C ALA A 351 11.02 25.01 -2.95
N LYS A 352 11.59 23.98 -2.30
CA LYS A 352 11.84 22.67 -2.92
C LYS A 352 10.56 21.91 -3.24
N LEU A 353 9.57 21.95 -2.34
CA LEU A 353 8.26 21.34 -2.56
C LEU A 353 7.53 22.00 -3.73
N LYS A 354 7.59 23.33 -3.82
CA LYS A 354 7.02 24.11 -4.93
C LYS A 354 7.69 23.78 -6.26
N ASP A 355 9.02 23.73 -6.31
CA ASP A 355 9.77 23.33 -7.52
C ASP A 355 9.38 21.93 -8.02
N ALA A 356 9.35 20.94 -7.11
CA ALA A 356 8.97 19.57 -7.46
C ALA A 356 7.52 19.49 -7.98
N THR A 357 6.62 20.26 -7.37
CA THR A 357 5.23 20.37 -7.83
C THR A 357 5.16 20.98 -9.23
N LYS A 358 5.88 22.07 -9.51
CA LYS A 358 5.89 22.69 -10.84
C LYS A 358 6.40 21.74 -11.92
N ARG A 359 7.44 20.96 -11.63
CA ARG A 359 7.95 19.93 -12.56
C ARG A 359 6.91 18.84 -12.86
N LEU A 360 6.11 18.44 -11.87
CA LEU A 360 4.96 17.54 -12.10
C LEU A 360 3.89 18.22 -12.97
N LEU A 361 3.54 19.48 -12.68
CA LEU A 361 2.50 20.22 -13.41
C LEU A 361 2.88 20.51 -14.87
N ALA A 362 4.17 20.56 -15.19
CA ALA A 362 4.68 20.73 -16.56
C ALA A 362 4.22 19.61 -17.53
N PHE A 363 3.72 18.47 -17.02
CA PHE A 363 3.06 17.45 -17.83
C PHE A 363 1.74 17.93 -18.49
N GLY A 364 1.15 19.03 -18.00
CA GLY A 364 0.09 19.79 -18.67
C GLY A 364 -1.34 19.27 -18.50
N ARG A 365 -1.58 18.24 -17.66
CA ARG A 365 -2.93 17.66 -17.43
C ARG A 365 -3.14 17.11 -16.02
N VAL A 366 -2.38 17.58 -15.03
CA VAL A 366 -2.43 17.00 -13.69
C VAL A 366 -3.77 17.35 -13.02
N GLY A 367 -4.45 16.34 -12.53
CA GLY A 367 -5.70 16.40 -11.77
C GLY A 367 -5.56 16.05 -10.31
N CYS A 368 -4.55 15.28 -9.94
CA CYS A 368 -4.22 15.03 -8.55
C CYS A 368 -2.71 15.12 -8.32
N VAL A 369 -2.32 15.80 -7.24
CA VAL A 369 -0.97 15.79 -6.69
C VAL A 369 -1.01 15.01 -5.38
N VAL A 370 -0.26 13.92 -5.31
CA VAL A 370 -0.14 13.09 -4.11
C VAL A 370 1.10 13.51 -3.32
N MET A 371 0.92 13.78 -2.03
CA MET A 371 2.03 14.07 -1.11
C MET A 371 2.73 12.78 -0.71
N GLY A 372 3.97 12.63 -1.17
CA GLY A 372 4.74 11.39 -1.13
C GLY A 372 5.55 11.18 0.14
N CYS A 373 5.11 11.73 1.28
CA CYS A 373 5.71 11.53 2.59
C CYS A 373 4.70 11.88 3.69
N ALA A 374 4.66 11.08 4.76
CA ALA A 374 3.79 11.34 5.91
C ALA A 374 4.09 12.70 6.59
N GLY A 375 5.35 13.13 6.55
CA GLY A 375 5.79 14.43 7.09
C GLY A 375 5.38 15.65 6.26
N MET A 376 4.73 15.46 5.11
CA MET A 376 4.21 16.56 4.28
C MET A 376 2.80 17.01 4.70
N ALA A 377 2.17 16.34 5.65
CA ALA A 377 0.84 16.72 6.13
C ALA A 377 0.83 18.17 6.65
N GLY A 378 -0.13 18.98 6.20
CA GLY A 378 -0.20 20.41 6.50
C GLY A 378 0.55 21.32 5.51
N LEU A 379 1.23 20.77 4.49
CA LEU A 379 1.91 21.54 3.44
C LEU A 379 1.08 21.71 2.16
N GLU A 380 -0.22 21.39 2.19
CA GLU A 380 -1.13 21.48 1.05
C GLU A 380 -1.16 22.88 0.44
N ASP A 381 -1.05 23.94 1.26
CA ASP A 381 -1.08 25.33 0.77
C ASP A 381 0.14 25.67 -0.09
N VAL A 382 1.29 25.02 0.14
CA VAL A 382 2.49 25.20 -0.69
C VAL A 382 2.25 24.63 -2.08
N ILE A 383 1.68 23.42 -2.13
CA ILE A 383 1.32 22.73 -3.38
C ILE A 383 0.21 23.51 -4.09
N ARG A 384 -0.79 24.01 -3.36
CA ARG A 384 -1.88 24.84 -3.89
C ARG A 384 -1.37 26.14 -4.52
N SER A 385 -0.42 26.81 -3.87
CA SER A 385 0.27 27.98 -4.44
C SER A 385 1.01 27.64 -5.74
N ALA A 386 1.70 26.49 -5.80
CA ALA A 386 2.37 26.05 -7.02
C ALA A 386 1.37 25.80 -8.16
N ILE A 387 0.23 25.16 -7.85
CA ILE A 387 -0.84 24.92 -8.81
C ILE A 387 -1.41 26.23 -9.35
N ALA A 388 -1.73 27.19 -8.48
CA ALA A 388 -2.28 28.48 -8.88
C ALA A 388 -1.31 29.27 -9.78
N GLU A 389 -0.01 29.15 -9.58
CA GLU A 389 0.99 29.79 -10.44
C GLU A 389 1.10 29.17 -11.83
N GLU A 390 0.99 27.84 -11.94
CA GLU A 390 1.15 27.15 -13.23
C GLU A 390 -0.15 27.07 -14.02
N TYR A 391 -1.28 26.83 -13.35
CA TYR A 391 -2.58 26.57 -13.98
C TYR A 391 -3.59 27.71 -13.77
N GLY A 392 -3.30 28.68 -12.89
CA GLY A 392 -4.26 29.69 -12.47
C GLY A 392 -5.27 29.19 -11.43
N GLU A 393 -6.12 30.10 -10.95
CA GLU A 393 -7.24 29.73 -10.09
C GLU A 393 -8.33 29.00 -10.88
N PRO A 394 -8.86 27.87 -10.38
CA PRO A 394 -9.85 27.08 -11.10
C PRO A 394 -11.15 27.89 -11.26
N GLN A 395 -11.60 28.07 -12.50
CA GLN A 395 -12.86 28.74 -12.83
C GLN A 395 -14.04 27.77 -12.76
N THR A 396 -13.75 26.47 -12.94
CA THR A 396 -14.76 25.40 -12.90
C THR A 396 -14.36 24.27 -11.95
N PRO A 397 -15.32 23.53 -11.36
CA PRO A 397 -15.01 22.36 -10.56
C PRO A 397 -14.16 21.31 -11.29
N GLN A 398 -14.25 21.25 -12.62
CA GLN A 398 -13.51 20.30 -13.46
C GLN A 398 -12.01 20.63 -13.60
N GLU A 399 -11.63 21.90 -13.42
CA GLU A 399 -10.24 22.36 -13.46
C GLU A 399 -9.50 22.11 -12.13
N LYS A 400 -10.25 21.97 -11.03
CA LYS A 400 -9.70 21.80 -9.68
C LYS A 400 -8.69 20.66 -9.61
N VAL A 401 -7.46 20.96 -9.19
CA VAL A 401 -6.45 19.94 -8.87
C VAL A 401 -6.65 19.50 -7.42
N TYR A 402 -6.77 18.19 -7.21
CA TYR A 402 -6.86 17.62 -5.86
C TYR A 402 -5.46 17.42 -5.27
N ILE A 403 -5.30 17.72 -3.99
CA ILE A 403 -4.07 17.46 -3.24
C ILE A 403 -4.41 16.34 -2.28
N ILE A 404 -3.70 15.22 -2.41
CA ILE A 404 -3.97 14.00 -1.64
C ILE A 404 -2.91 13.87 -0.56
N ASP A 405 -3.37 13.92 0.68
CA ASP A 405 -2.62 13.50 1.86
C ASP A 405 -2.85 12.00 2.09
N GLY A 406 -1.78 11.21 2.05
CA GLY A 406 -1.87 9.77 2.18
C GLY A 406 -2.35 9.29 3.54
N VAL A 407 -2.11 10.06 4.61
CA VAL A 407 -2.63 9.74 5.95
C VAL A 407 -4.13 9.90 5.97
N LYS A 408 -4.65 11.05 5.49
CA LYS A 408 -6.09 11.33 5.44
C LYS A 408 -6.82 10.35 4.53
N ALA A 409 -6.27 10.08 3.34
CA ALA A 409 -6.79 9.07 2.42
C ALA A 409 -6.77 7.67 3.06
N GLY A 410 -5.69 7.33 3.76
CA GLY A 410 -5.49 6.07 4.44
C GLY A 410 -6.54 5.75 5.49
N VAL A 411 -6.80 6.69 6.42
CA VAL A 411 -7.80 6.47 7.48
C VAL A 411 -9.20 6.28 6.90
N GLY A 412 -9.59 7.13 5.95
CA GLY A 412 -10.91 7.04 5.30
C GLY A 412 -11.10 5.73 4.53
N LEU A 413 -10.12 5.36 3.70
CA LEU A 413 -10.18 4.11 2.94
C LEU A 413 -10.08 2.87 3.82
N LEU A 414 -9.30 2.91 4.91
CA LEU A 414 -9.19 1.77 5.83
C LEU A 414 -10.55 1.48 6.48
N ALA A 415 -11.22 2.49 7.03
CA ALA A 415 -12.55 2.34 7.61
C ALA A 415 -13.58 1.82 6.60
N GLU A 416 -13.56 2.34 5.38
CA GLU A 416 -14.44 1.86 4.30
C GLU A 416 -14.13 0.41 3.91
N THR A 417 -12.85 0.06 3.86
CA THR A 417 -12.42 -1.30 3.49
C THR A 417 -12.84 -2.31 4.55
N ILE A 418 -12.80 -1.96 5.83
CA ILE A 418 -13.32 -2.81 6.92
C ILE A 418 -14.83 -3.03 6.76
N ARG A 419 -15.59 -1.96 6.47
CA ARG A 419 -17.04 -2.10 6.16
C ARG A 419 -17.28 -3.02 4.98
N ASN A 420 -16.53 -2.84 3.91
CA ASN A 420 -16.63 -3.66 2.71
C ASN A 420 -16.27 -5.13 2.98
N GLU A 421 -15.22 -5.41 3.75
CA GLU A 421 -14.84 -6.78 4.14
C GLU A 421 -15.97 -7.46 4.90
N ARG A 422 -16.56 -6.77 5.90
CA ARG A 422 -17.71 -7.28 6.66
C ARG A 422 -18.95 -7.47 5.79
N MET A 423 -19.21 -6.55 4.86
CA MET A 423 -20.36 -6.61 3.96
C MET A 423 -20.24 -7.75 2.93
N PHE A 424 -19.06 -7.92 2.33
CA PHE A 424 -18.84 -8.91 1.26
C PHE A 424 -18.42 -10.29 1.79
N GLY A 425 -18.08 -10.39 3.07
CA GLY A 425 -17.73 -11.64 3.74
C GLY A 425 -18.91 -12.45 4.26
N GLN A 426 -20.15 -11.94 4.14
CA GLN A 426 -21.38 -12.63 4.54
C GLN A 426 -21.75 -13.79 3.63
#